data_AF-A0A7Y3TTK9-F1
#
_entry.id   AF-A0A7Y3TTK9-F1
#
_cell.length_a   1.000
_cell.length_b   1.000
_cell.length_c   1.000
_cell.angle_alpha   90.00
_cell.angle_beta   90.00
_cell.angle_gamma   90.00
#
_symmetry.space_group_name_H-M   'P 1'
#
loop_
_entity.id
_entity.type
_entity.pdbx_description
1 polymer ?
#
loop_
_entity_poly.entity_id
_entity_poly.type
_entity_poly.pdbx_seq_one_letter_code
_entity_poly.pdbx_strand_id
1 'polypeptide(L)'
;MSAILQDIRIRLLWRIEVFSNLQSFWFRSTFLSPAAVFEPGERTGKFRVGSKQLLLNEQGESYISAEDYAIALLGEVENPQHLHQQMTIVQYVK
;
A
#
# COMPACT_ATOMS: atom_id res chain seq x y z
N MET A 1 15.60 48.76 14.69
CA MET A 1 16.28 48.02 13.59
C MET A 1 16.23 46.49 13.71
N SER A 2 15.77 45.90 14.83
CA SER A 2 15.85 44.44 15.06
C SER A 2 14.61 43.61 14.61
N ALA A 3 13.42 44.20 14.51
CA ALA A 3 12.18 43.46 14.27
C ALA A 3 12.01 42.97 12.81
N ILE A 4 12.36 43.80 11.82
CA ILE A 4 12.22 43.46 10.39
C ILE A 4 13.17 42.33 9.97
N LEU A 5 14.37 42.28 10.56
CA LEU A 5 15.35 41.23 10.28
C LEU A 5 14.96 39.88 10.90
N GLN A 6 14.26 39.88 12.04
CA GLN A 6 13.71 38.66 12.64
C GLN A 6 12.51 38.13 11.84
N ASP A 7 11.66 39.01 11.32
CA ASP A 7 10.51 38.65 10.48
C ASP A 7 10.95 37.98 9.15
N ILE A 8 11.98 38.53 8.49
CA ILE A 8 12.56 37.90 7.28
C ILE A 8 13.17 36.52 7.60
N ARG A 9 13.85 36.37 8.74
CA ARG A 9 14.40 35.08 9.19
C ARG A 9 13.30 34.06 9.45
N ILE A 10 12.24 34.45 10.16
CA ILE A 10 11.10 33.57 10.47
C ILE A 10 10.37 33.17 9.18
N ARG A 11 10.20 34.10 8.23
CA ARG A 11 9.53 33.85 6.95
C ARG A 11 10.33 32.96 5.99
N LEU A 12 11.66 33.01 6.03
CA LEU A 12 12.54 32.12 5.25
C LEU A 12 12.66 30.73 5.88
N LEU A 13 12.73 30.64 7.21
CA LEU A 13 12.75 29.36 7.93
C LEU A 13 11.43 28.60 7.76
N TRP A 14 10.28 29.28 7.87
CA TRP A 14 8.98 28.68 7.59
C TRP A 14 8.86 28.14 6.16
N ARG A 15 9.48 28.80 5.16
CA ARG A 15 9.43 28.35 3.77
C ARG A 15 10.19 27.04 3.54
N ILE A 16 11.35 26.86 4.18
CA ILE A 16 12.16 25.63 4.04
C ILE A 16 11.49 24.45 4.74
N GLU A 17 10.94 24.67 5.93
CA GLU A 17 10.29 23.62 6.72
C GLU A 17 8.95 23.18 6.13
N VAL A 18 8.15 24.13 5.61
CA VAL A 18 6.93 23.81 4.85
C VAL A 18 7.28 23.03 3.58
N PHE A 19 8.33 23.41 2.86
CA PHE A 19 8.70 22.70 1.63
C PHE A 19 9.26 21.28 1.89
N SER A 20 9.98 21.07 3.01
CA SER A 20 10.41 19.72 3.43
C SER A 20 9.23 18.85 3.87
N ASN A 21 8.26 19.40 4.61
CA ASN A 21 7.05 18.66 5.01
C ASN A 21 6.13 18.35 3.82
N LEU A 22 6.18 19.15 2.75
CA LEU A 22 5.46 18.83 1.53
C LEU A 22 6.07 17.62 0.82
N GLN A 23 7.39 17.42 0.82
CA GLN A 23 8.03 16.28 0.13
C GLN A 23 7.63 14.90 0.68
N SER A 24 7.13 14.82 1.92
CA SER A 24 6.68 13.57 2.54
C SER A 24 5.33 13.06 2.03
N PHE A 25 4.63 13.82 1.18
CA PHE A 25 3.25 13.51 0.77
C PHE A 25 3.10 12.89 -0.64
N TRP A 26 4.18 12.55 -1.31
CA TRP A 26 4.09 12.28 -2.76
C TRP A 26 4.00 10.78 -3.04
N PHE A 27 2.76 10.30 -2.92
CA PHE A 27 2.20 9.06 -3.46
C PHE A 27 2.81 7.73 -2.98
N ARG A 28 2.54 7.35 -1.72
CA ARG A 28 2.72 5.96 -1.25
C ARG A 28 1.69 5.06 -1.93
N SER A 29 2.12 4.20 -2.84
CA SER A 29 1.24 3.33 -3.62
C SER A 29 1.70 1.89 -3.64
N THR A 30 0.75 0.98 -3.72
CA THR A 30 0.99 -0.45 -3.91
C THR A 30 -0.01 -0.96 -4.92
N PHE A 31 0.46 -1.78 -5.86
CA PHE A 31 -0.40 -2.39 -6.87
C PHE A 31 -0.72 -3.82 -6.47
N LEU A 32 -1.94 -4.06 -5.96
CA LEU A 32 -2.42 -5.38 -5.57
C LEU A 32 -3.20 -6.02 -6.72
N SER A 33 -2.54 -6.94 -7.44
CA SER A 33 -3.19 -7.73 -8.48
C SER A 33 -4.01 -8.86 -7.85
N PRO A 34 -5.28 -9.07 -8.27
CA PRO A 34 -6.04 -10.24 -7.87
C PRO A 34 -5.49 -11.51 -8.52
N ALA A 35 -5.91 -12.66 -8.00
CA ALA A 35 -5.67 -13.95 -8.62
C ALA A 35 -6.42 -14.08 -9.97
N ALA A 36 -6.13 -15.13 -10.75
CA ALA A 36 -6.76 -15.32 -12.06
C ALA A 36 -8.30 -15.48 -11.95
N VAL A 37 -8.77 -16.13 -10.88
CA VAL A 37 -10.18 -16.22 -10.53
C VAL A 37 -10.43 -15.33 -9.31
N PHE A 38 -11.36 -14.38 -9.48
CA PHE A 38 -11.74 -13.41 -8.47
C PHE A 38 -13.27 -13.31 -8.41
N GLU A 39 -13.86 -13.87 -7.36
CA GLU A 39 -15.31 -13.95 -7.16
C GLU A 39 -15.66 -13.90 -5.66
N PRO A 40 -16.92 -13.64 -5.28
CA PRO A 40 -17.35 -13.77 -3.88
C PRO A 40 -17.15 -15.21 -3.37
N GLY A 41 -16.71 -15.35 -2.12
CA GLY A 41 -16.44 -16.66 -1.53
C GLY A 41 -16.36 -16.63 -0.02
N GLU A 42 -15.62 -17.58 0.57
CA GLU A 42 -15.42 -17.63 2.02
C GLU A 42 -14.33 -16.64 2.46
N ARG A 43 -14.53 -16.05 3.64
CA ARG A 43 -13.55 -15.23 4.35
C ARG A 43 -12.67 -16.12 5.22
N THR A 44 -11.58 -16.64 4.68
CA THR A 44 -10.71 -17.57 5.40
C THR A 44 -9.61 -16.86 6.20
N GLY A 45 -9.21 -15.66 5.78
CA GLY A 45 -8.04 -14.95 6.31
C GLY A 45 -6.70 -15.66 6.03
N LYS A 46 -6.70 -16.70 5.19
CA LYS A 46 -5.53 -17.51 4.87
C LYS A 46 -5.21 -17.39 3.39
N PHE A 47 -4.19 -16.60 3.09
CA PHE A 47 -3.69 -16.42 1.74
C PHE A 47 -2.18 -16.30 1.72
N ARG A 48 -1.59 -16.55 0.55
CA ARG A 48 -0.18 -16.38 0.25
C ARG A 48 0.01 -15.09 -0.52
N VAL A 49 1.06 -14.35 -0.19
CA VAL A 49 1.47 -13.15 -0.92
C VAL A 49 2.63 -13.49 -1.86
N GLY A 50 2.53 -13.03 -3.10
CA GLY A 50 3.58 -13.09 -4.10
C GLY A 50 3.82 -11.71 -4.72
N SER A 51 4.69 -11.66 -5.73
CA SER A 51 5.05 -10.42 -6.42
C SER A 51 4.39 -10.32 -7.81
N LYS A 52 5.16 -10.40 -8.89
CA LYS A 52 4.71 -10.17 -10.27
C LYS A 52 4.38 -11.43 -11.05
N GLN A 53 4.63 -12.61 -10.47
CA GLN A 53 4.43 -13.89 -11.13
C GLN A 53 3.03 -14.46 -10.82
N LEU A 54 2.49 -15.25 -11.74
CA LEU A 54 1.27 -16.02 -11.47
C LEU A 54 1.52 -16.90 -10.25
N LEU A 55 0.66 -16.75 -9.25
CA LEU A 55 0.72 -17.53 -8.02
C LEU A 55 -0.39 -18.58 -8.04
N LEU A 56 -0.05 -19.78 -7.59
CA LEU A 56 -0.98 -20.91 -7.45
C LEU A 56 -1.04 -21.33 -5.98
N ASN A 57 -2.22 -21.75 -5.55
CA ASN A 57 -2.47 -22.35 -4.25
C ASN A 57 -1.96 -23.81 -4.22
N GLU A 58 -2.20 -24.51 -3.11
CA GLU A 58 -1.75 -25.91 -2.93
C GLU A 58 -2.49 -26.89 -3.87
N GLN A 59 -3.65 -26.49 -4.39
CA GLN A 59 -4.46 -27.25 -5.33
C GLN A 59 -4.11 -26.95 -6.80
N GLY A 60 -3.13 -26.06 -7.05
CA GLY A 60 -2.73 -25.67 -8.40
C GLY A 60 -3.63 -24.62 -9.06
N GLU A 61 -4.46 -23.93 -8.28
CA GLU A 61 -5.40 -22.92 -8.73
C GLU A 61 -4.93 -21.51 -8.39
N SER A 62 -5.24 -20.53 -9.25
CA SER A 62 -5.03 -19.11 -8.95
C SER A 62 -6.38 -18.49 -8.58
N TYR A 63 -6.73 -18.61 -7.29
CA TYR A 63 -8.03 -18.20 -6.76
C TYR A 63 -7.88 -17.29 -5.54
N ILE A 64 -8.73 -16.26 -5.46
CA ILE A 64 -8.92 -15.42 -4.27
C ILE A 64 -10.38 -14.97 -4.18
N SER A 65 -10.98 -15.08 -2.99
CA SER A 65 -12.30 -14.51 -2.70
C SER A 65 -12.25 -13.00 -2.56
N ALA A 66 -13.37 -12.33 -2.84
CA ALA A 66 -13.54 -10.89 -2.61
C ALA A 66 -13.26 -10.49 -1.14
N GLU A 67 -13.66 -11.35 -0.22
CA GLU A 67 -13.53 -11.17 1.22
C GLU A 67 -12.07 -11.21 1.66
N ASP A 68 -11.29 -12.20 1.20
CA ASP A 68 -9.87 -12.31 1.55
C ASP A 68 -9.00 -11.29 0.79
N TYR A 69 -9.40 -10.91 -0.43
CA TYR A 69 -8.79 -9.77 -1.11
C TYR A 69 -8.94 -8.48 -0.31
N ALA A 70 -10.13 -8.21 0.25
CA ALA A 70 -10.36 -7.04 1.09
C ALA A 70 -9.49 -7.05 2.36
N ILE A 71 -9.26 -8.22 2.97
CA ILE A 71 -8.34 -8.35 4.11
C ILE A 71 -6.92 -7.97 3.71
N ALA A 72 -6.42 -8.53 2.61
CA ALA A 72 -5.07 -8.24 2.13
C ALA A 72 -4.89 -6.76 1.78
N LEU A 73 -5.89 -6.16 1.13
CA LEU A 73 -5.90 -4.74 0.79
C LEU A 73 -5.87 -3.86 2.04
N LEU A 74 -6.73 -4.14 3.02
CA LEU A 74 -6.80 -3.38 4.26
C LEU A 74 -5.50 -3.50 5.05
N GLY A 75 -4.92 -4.70 5.13
CA GLY A 75 -3.64 -4.93 5.81
C GLY A 75 -2.49 -4.12 5.21
N GLU A 76 -2.42 -4.02 3.88
CA GLU A 76 -1.41 -3.20 3.19
C GLU A 76 -1.65 -1.69 3.40
N VAL A 77 -2.90 -1.25 3.56
CA VAL A 77 -3.22 0.15 3.89
C VAL A 77 -2.84 0.50 5.33
N GLU A 78 -3.13 -0.39 6.28
CA GLU A 78 -2.86 -0.20 7.71
C GLU A 78 -1.36 -0.27 8.04
N ASN A 79 -0.66 -1.25 7.45
CA ASN A 79 0.77 -1.46 7.67
C ASN A 79 1.51 -1.74 6.36
N PRO A 80 1.84 -0.68 5.57
CA PRO A 80 2.37 -0.85 4.23
C PRO A 80 3.73 -1.57 4.22
N GLN A 81 3.80 -2.71 3.52
CA GLN A 81 5.01 -3.52 3.35
C GLN A 81 5.56 -3.48 1.92
N HIS A 82 4.73 -3.13 0.94
CA HIS A 82 5.03 -3.21 -0.49
C HIS A 82 4.96 -1.84 -1.17
N LEU A 83 5.59 -0.83 -0.55
CA LEU A 83 5.61 0.53 -1.08
C LEU A 83 6.28 0.58 -2.45
N HIS A 84 5.58 1.19 -3.41
CA HIS A 84 5.94 1.31 -4.82
C HIS A 84 6.18 -0.04 -5.51
N GLN A 85 5.55 -1.10 -5.01
CA GLN A 85 5.68 -2.45 -5.53
C GLN A 85 4.33 -3.01 -5.98
N GLN A 86 4.42 -4.05 -6.82
CA GLN A 86 3.29 -4.89 -7.17
C GLN A 86 3.35 -6.15 -6.33
N MET A 87 2.19 -6.55 -5.82
CA MET A 87 1.98 -7.83 -5.15
C MET A 87 0.78 -8.55 -5.74
N THR A 88 0.74 -9.86 -5.55
CA THR A 88 -0.37 -10.74 -5.91
C THR A 88 -0.72 -11.62 -4.71
N ILE A 89 -1.95 -12.13 -4.68
CA ILE A 89 -2.42 -12.98 -3.58
C ILE A 89 -3.21 -14.18 -4.10
N VAL A 90 -3.11 -15.31 -3.40
CA VAL A 90 -3.97 -16.49 -3.60
C VAL A 90 -4.36 -17.08 -2.26
N GLN A 91 -5.59 -17.57 -2.13
CA GLN A 91 -6.03 -18.31 -0.94
C GLN A 91 -5.31 -19.65 -0.85
N TYR A 92 -5.17 -20.18 0.37
CA TYR A 92 -4.61 -21.53 0.55
C TYR A 92 -5.56 -22.62 0.05
N VAL A 93 -6.86 -22.43 0.24
CA VAL A 93 -7.94 -23.34 -0.15
C VAL A 93 -9.14 -22.47 -0.54
N LYS A 94 -9.89 -22.89 -1.56
CA LYS A 94 -11.16 -22.28 -1.96
C LYS A 94 -12.27 -22.58 -0.96
#